data_AF-A0A8K0UD11-F1
#
_entry.id   AF-A0A8K0UD11-F1
#
_cell.length_a   1.000
_cell.length_b   1.000
_cell.length_c   1.000
_cell.angle_alpha   90.00
_cell.angle_beta   90.00
_cell.angle_gamma   90.00
#
_symmetry.space_group_name_H-M   'P 1'
#
loop_
_entity.id
_entity.type
_entity.pdbx_description
1 polymer ?
#
loop_
_entity_poly.entity_id
_entity_poly.type
_entity_poly.pdbx_seq_one_letter_code
_entity_poly.pdbx_strand_id
1 'polypeptide(L)'
;MSSEGAHSEPKQQKSESKRRHPVIVQADGYAAEMFAAHTGRQHVLGLVVVGDLLYIWRYDRQGAIQCSAHNFIEDLPRFLVLLFAMQRFQDCHCGLNPSIDSKFEACSRSQLSSDEHSGPATNVFPATSKTHSSEGPLIAKVFWAEESRKSEPDILKKVYEIAGNNNVKGRDDVEGHVPAMVCYQKYLHTSTALIRKRLGPNVNGSRVLYVIVFRKLEPITALT
;
A
#
# COMPACT_ATOMS: atom_id res chain seq x y z
N MET A 1 17.90 68.54 28.45
CA MET A 1 17.48 68.06 27.11
C MET A 1 18.56 67.14 26.61
N SER A 2 18.27 65.85 26.50
CA SER A 2 18.76 64.91 25.49
C SER A 2 18.40 63.51 25.96
N SER A 3 17.43 62.95 25.24
CA SER A 3 16.71 61.70 25.46
C SER A 3 17.55 60.46 25.19
N GLU A 4 17.34 59.44 26.02
CA GLU A 4 17.78 58.05 25.82
C GLU A 4 17.25 57.49 24.50
N GLY A 5 18.15 56.98 23.66
CA GLY A 5 17.82 56.25 22.45
C GLY A 5 17.51 54.79 22.77
N ALA A 6 16.24 54.42 22.75
CA ALA A 6 15.81 53.03 22.78
C ALA A 6 16.08 52.39 21.41
N HIS A 7 17.03 51.46 21.37
CA HIS A 7 17.31 50.64 20.20
C HIS A 7 16.22 49.57 20.08
N SER A 8 15.21 49.82 19.22
CA SER A 8 14.21 48.82 18.88
C SER A 8 14.78 47.87 17.81
N GLU A 9 15.00 46.61 18.17
CA GLU A 9 15.32 45.54 17.22
C GLU A 9 14.19 45.35 16.20
N PRO A 10 14.50 45.13 14.91
CA PRO A 10 13.47 44.89 13.92
C PRO A 10 12.90 43.49 14.10
N LYS A 11 11.61 43.40 14.44
CA LYS A 11 10.82 42.16 14.39
C LYS A 11 10.86 41.61 12.97
N GLN A 12 11.63 40.54 12.74
CA GLN A 12 11.60 39.78 11.50
C GLN A 12 10.21 39.21 11.29
N GLN A 13 9.48 39.78 10.35
CA GLN A 13 8.25 39.23 9.79
C GLN A 13 8.63 37.91 9.10
N LYS A 14 8.27 36.79 9.73
CA LYS A 14 8.46 35.45 9.19
C LYS A 14 7.50 35.28 8.01
N SER A 15 7.94 35.65 6.80
CA SER A 15 7.21 35.31 5.59
C SER A 15 7.19 33.78 5.49
N GLU A 16 5.99 33.21 5.55
CA GLU A 16 5.74 31.78 5.41
C GLU A 16 6.03 31.37 3.95
N SER A 17 7.31 31.21 3.65
CA SER A 17 7.79 30.64 2.39
C SER A 17 7.28 29.20 2.35
N LYS A 18 6.37 28.93 1.41
CA LYS A 18 5.94 27.58 1.05
C LYS A 18 7.20 26.75 0.81
N ARG A 19 7.59 25.94 1.78
CA ARG A 19 8.79 25.10 1.70
C ARG A 19 8.60 24.18 0.51
N ARG A 20 9.26 24.47 -0.61
CA ARG A 20 9.32 23.54 -1.74
C ARG A 20 10.06 22.32 -1.22
N HIS A 21 9.32 21.23 -1.03
CA HIS A 21 9.93 19.95 -0.69
C HIS A 21 10.94 19.59 -1.78
N PRO A 22 12.09 18.97 -1.43
CA PRO A 22 13.00 18.42 -2.42
C PRO A 22 12.22 17.55 -3.42
N VAL A 23 12.59 17.59 -4.71
CA VAL A 23 11.86 16.90 -5.78
C VAL A 23 11.64 15.41 -5.48
N ILE A 24 12.61 14.78 -4.80
CA ILE A 24 12.52 13.38 -4.36
C ILE A 24 11.40 13.20 -3.34
N VAL A 25 11.29 14.06 -2.33
CA VAL A 25 10.24 13.99 -1.30
C VAL A 25 8.84 14.14 -1.92
N GLN A 26 8.73 14.97 -2.96
CA GLN A 26 7.49 15.09 -3.71
C GLN A 26 7.17 13.82 -4.51
N ALA A 27 8.17 13.21 -5.15
CA ALA A 27 8.01 11.94 -5.86
C ALA A 27 7.63 10.79 -4.91
N ASP A 28 8.21 10.75 -3.71
CA ASP A 28 7.86 9.79 -2.65
C ASP A 28 6.39 9.98 -2.23
N GLY A 29 5.96 11.23 -2.05
CA GLY A 29 4.57 11.56 -1.74
C GLY A 29 3.60 11.06 -2.81
N TYR A 30 3.89 11.33 -4.08
CA TYR A 30 3.06 10.83 -5.19
C TYR A 30 3.02 9.30 -5.26
N ALA A 31 4.15 8.63 -5.03
CA ALA A 31 4.18 7.18 -4.98
C ALA A 31 3.30 6.64 -3.84
N ALA A 32 3.37 7.26 -2.65
CA ALA A 32 2.53 6.90 -1.51
C ALA A 32 1.03 7.09 -1.81
N GLU A 33 0.65 8.21 -2.43
CA GLU A 33 -0.74 8.45 -2.87
C GLU A 33 -1.20 7.41 -3.89
N MET A 34 -0.35 7.05 -4.87
CA MET A 34 -0.64 6.01 -5.85
C MET A 34 -0.84 4.62 -5.23
N PHE A 35 -0.18 4.33 -4.11
CA PHE A 35 -0.39 3.10 -3.35
C PHE A 35 -1.64 3.16 -2.47
N ALA A 36 -1.98 4.32 -1.91
CA ALA A 36 -3.21 4.49 -1.16
C ALA A 36 -4.45 4.34 -2.06
N ALA A 37 -4.40 4.92 -3.27
CA ALA A 37 -5.49 4.88 -4.24
C ALA A 37 -5.68 3.51 -4.91
N HIS A 38 -4.63 2.67 -4.99
CA HIS A 38 -4.65 1.39 -5.69
C HIS A 38 -4.07 0.28 -4.82
N THR A 39 -4.95 -0.45 -4.11
CA THR A 39 -4.56 -1.56 -3.21
C THR A 39 -3.78 -2.64 -3.95
N GLY A 40 -4.17 -2.96 -5.19
CA GLY A 40 -3.54 -3.99 -6.00
C GLY A 40 -2.22 -3.60 -6.66
N ARG A 41 -1.84 -2.32 -6.57
CA ARG A 41 -0.60 -1.84 -7.19
C ARG A 41 0.62 -2.37 -6.45
N GLN A 42 1.47 -3.07 -7.19
CA GLN A 42 2.70 -3.72 -6.73
C GLN A 42 3.87 -2.74 -6.65
N HIS A 43 4.02 -1.89 -7.65
CA HIS A 43 5.09 -0.90 -7.73
C HIS A 43 4.68 0.35 -8.49
N VAL A 44 5.45 1.42 -8.32
CA VAL A 44 5.37 2.66 -9.09
C VAL A 44 6.77 2.94 -9.63
N LEU A 45 6.85 3.30 -10.91
CA LEU A 45 8.08 3.82 -11.51
C LEU A 45 8.05 5.34 -11.44
N GLY A 46 9.10 5.94 -10.88
CA GLY A 46 9.30 7.37 -10.84
C GLY A 46 10.53 7.77 -11.64
N LEU A 47 10.41 8.83 -12.42
CA LEU A 47 11.54 9.48 -13.07
C LEU A 47 11.75 10.83 -12.40
N VAL A 48 12.94 11.02 -11.83
CA VAL A 48 13.30 12.26 -11.12
C VAL A 48 14.48 12.88 -11.84
N VAL A 49 14.31 14.13 -12.29
CA VAL A 49 15.35 14.89 -12.97
C VAL A 49 15.90 15.95 -12.02
N VAL A 50 17.22 15.99 -11.88
CA VAL A 50 17.94 17.01 -11.10
C VAL A 50 19.08 17.53 -11.97
N GLY A 51 18.92 18.73 -12.53
CA GLY A 51 19.84 19.24 -13.55
C GLY A 51 19.76 18.41 -14.82
N ASP A 52 20.91 17.88 -15.26
CA ASP A 52 21.06 16.96 -16.40
C ASP A 52 21.05 15.48 -15.99
N LEU A 53 20.90 15.19 -14.69
CA LEU A 53 20.86 13.83 -14.15
C LEU A 53 19.44 13.30 -14.05
N LEU A 54 19.21 12.17 -14.70
CA LEU A 54 18.00 11.37 -14.58
C LEU A 54 18.20 10.23 -13.59
N TYR A 55 17.31 10.16 -12.61
CA TYR A 55 17.19 9.05 -11.67
C TYR A 55 15.92 8.25 -11.95
N ILE A 56 16.08 6.94 -12.07
CA ILE A 56 14.96 6.01 -12.15
C ILE A 56 14.74 5.44 -10.76
N TRP A 57 13.53 5.61 -10.26
CA TRP A 57 13.07 5.11 -8.97
C TRP A 57 12.02 4.03 -9.20
N ARG A 58 12.13 2.95 -8.44
CA ARG A 58 11.10 1.93 -8.30
C ARG A 58 10.62 1.93 -6.87
N TYR A 59 9.42 2.43 -6.65
CA TYR A 59 8.75 2.36 -5.37
C TYR A 59 7.94 1.07 -5.29
N ASP A 60 7.96 0.41 -4.14
CA ASP A 60 6.99 -0.62 -3.79
C ASP A 60 6.60 -0.50 -2.31
N ARG A 61 5.80 -1.44 -1.82
CA ARG A 61 5.25 -1.41 -0.45
C ARG A 61 6.31 -1.58 0.64
N GLN A 62 7.55 -1.93 0.31
CA GLN A 62 8.68 -1.99 1.25
C GLN A 62 9.52 -0.71 1.24
N GLY A 63 9.43 0.09 0.16
CA GLY A 63 10.16 1.34 0.01
C GLY A 63 10.68 1.54 -1.41
N ALA A 64 11.59 2.50 -1.55
CA ALA A 64 12.14 2.91 -2.83
C ALA A 64 13.44 2.15 -3.15
N ILE A 65 13.61 1.81 -4.43
CA ILE A 65 14.86 1.32 -5.01
C ILE A 65 15.28 2.34 -6.07
N GLN A 66 16.51 2.81 -6.00
CA GLN A 66 17.04 3.82 -6.90
C GLN A 66 18.07 3.21 -7.84
N CYS A 67 18.01 3.58 -9.12
CA CYS A 67 19.10 3.34 -10.07
C CYS A 67 20.15 4.47 -10.01
N SER A 68 21.38 4.19 -10.43
CA SER A 68 22.40 5.23 -10.59
C SER A 68 21.91 6.36 -11.50
N ALA A 69 22.40 7.57 -11.24
CA ALA A 69 22.11 8.73 -12.08
C ALA A 69 22.67 8.52 -13.49
N HIS A 70 21.95 8.99 -14.51
CA HIS A 70 22.42 9.01 -15.89
C HIS A 70 22.29 10.42 -16.44
N ASN A 71 23.32 10.93 -17.10
CA ASN A 71 23.23 12.19 -17.83
C ASN A 71 22.40 11.97 -19.10
N PHE A 72 21.15 12.45 -19.11
CA PHE A 72 20.24 12.18 -20.23
C PHE A 72 20.54 13.03 -21.47
N ILE A 73 21.35 14.08 -21.33
CA ILE A 73 21.79 14.95 -22.42
C ILE A 73 22.98 14.30 -23.13
N GLU A 74 23.98 13.87 -22.37
CA GLU A 74 25.17 13.21 -22.91
C GLU A 74 24.86 11.80 -23.45
N ASP A 75 24.01 11.04 -22.76
CA ASP A 75 23.56 9.70 -23.17
C ASP A 75 22.11 9.71 -23.69
N LEU A 76 21.86 10.61 -24.64
CA LEU A 76 20.55 10.77 -25.28
C LEU A 76 20.02 9.45 -25.89
N PRO A 77 20.82 8.61 -26.58
CA PRO A 77 20.33 7.35 -27.13
C PRO A 77 19.72 6.45 -26.06
N ARG A 78 20.35 6.32 -24.89
CA ARG A 78 19.83 5.50 -23.79
C ARG A 78 18.56 6.08 -23.19
N PHE A 79 18.47 7.41 -23.09
CA PHE A 79 17.25 8.07 -22.67
C PHE A 79 16.08 7.80 -23.64
N LEU A 80 16.32 7.90 -24.95
CA LEU A 80 15.29 7.57 -25.96
C LEU A 80 14.85 6.11 -25.86
N VAL A 81 15.79 5.16 -25.70
CA VAL A 81 15.45 3.75 -25.50
C VAL A 81 14.59 3.55 -24.26
N LEU A 82 14.86 4.24 -23.15
CA LEU A 82 14.03 4.22 -21.95
C LEU A 82 12.61 4.72 -22.25
N LEU A 83 12.45 5.85 -22.94
CA LEU A 83 11.15 6.37 -23.33
C LEU A 83 10.38 5.38 -24.22
N PHE A 84 11.04 4.80 -25.23
CA PHE A 84 10.45 3.80 -26.11
C PHE A 84 10.06 2.51 -25.39
N ALA A 85 10.84 2.11 -24.37
CA ALA A 85 10.49 0.98 -23.54
C ALA A 85 9.24 1.27 -22.71
N MET A 86 9.16 2.43 -22.05
CA MET A 86 8.00 2.81 -21.24
C MET A 86 6.73 2.98 -22.07
N GLN A 87 6.82 3.44 -23.32
CA GLN A 87 5.67 3.48 -24.24
C GLN A 87 5.08 2.09 -24.54
N ARG A 88 5.89 1.03 -24.42
CA ARG A 88 5.47 -0.36 -24.64
C ARG A 88 5.10 -1.09 -23.35
N PHE A 89 5.19 -0.41 -22.20
CA PHE A 89 4.81 -1.03 -20.94
C PHE A 89 3.31 -1.28 -20.91
N GLN A 90 2.96 -2.49 -20.52
CA GLN A 90 1.59 -2.87 -20.22
C GLN A 90 1.32 -2.57 -18.74
N ASP A 91 0.06 -2.67 -18.35
CA ASP A 91 -0.39 -2.46 -16.96
C ASP A 91 0.46 -3.21 -15.93
N CYS A 92 0.83 -4.46 -16.23
CA CYS A 92 1.70 -5.26 -15.36
C CYS A 92 3.13 -4.73 -15.21
N HIS A 93 3.70 -4.15 -16.26
CA HIS A 93 5.01 -3.50 -16.24
C HIS A 93 4.95 -2.18 -15.46
N CYS A 94 3.81 -1.51 -15.46
CA CYS A 94 3.50 -0.31 -14.65
C CYS A 94 3.04 -0.62 -13.22
N GLY A 95 3.10 -1.90 -12.81
CA GLY A 95 2.87 -2.33 -11.43
C GLY A 95 1.42 -2.67 -11.08
N LEU A 96 0.53 -2.79 -12.04
CA LEU A 96 -0.81 -3.34 -11.81
C LEU A 96 -0.76 -4.87 -11.79
N ASN A 97 -1.38 -5.50 -10.80
CA ASN A 97 -1.40 -6.96 -10.75
C ASN A 97 -2.46 -7.52 -11.70
N PRO A 98 -2.10 -8.26 -12.77
CA PRO A 98 -3.10 -8.82 -13.70
C PRO A 98 -4.00 -9.88 -13.05
N SER A 99 -3.57 -10.47 -11.93
CA SER A 99 -4.36 -11.44 -11.17
C SER A 99 -5.38 -10.79 -10.23
N ILE A 100 -5.32 -9.47 -10.04
CA ILE A 100 -6.40 -8.70 -9.41
C ILE A 100 -7.23 -8.15 -10.57
N ASP A 101 -8.47 -8.62 -10.68
CA ASP A 101 -9.38 -8.21 -11.76
C ASP A 101 -9.49 -6.69 -11.83
N SER A 102 -9.38 -6.12 -13.03
CA SER A 102 -9.72 -4.73 -13.35
C SER A 102 -11.04 -4.25 -12.72
N LYS A 103 -12.03 -5.15 -12.55
CA LYS A 103 -13.31 -4.86 -11.88
C LYS A 103 -13.17 -4.62 -10.38
N PHE A 104 -12.21 -5.26 -9.73
CA PHE A 104 -11.85 -5.04 -8.34
C PHE A 104 -11.31 -3.62 -8.12
N GLU A 105 -10.51 -3.12 -9.06
CA GLU A 105 -9.97 -1.75 -9.08
C GLU A 105 -11.00 -0.67 -9.48
N ALA A 106 -12.07 -1.04 -10.20
CA ALA A 106 -13.17 -0.13 -10.48
C ALA A 106 -14.07 0.08 -9.23
N CYS A 107 -14.28 -0.99 -8.45
CA CYS A 107 -15.04 -0.95 -7.20
C CYS A 107 -14.32 -0.14 -6.11
N SER A 108 -12.98 -0.25 -6.02
CA SER A 108 -12.19 0.54 -5.06
C SER A 108 -12.26 2.04 -5.30
N ARG A 109 -12.49 2.47 -6.54
CA ARG A 109 -12.57 3.89 -6.91
C ARG A 109 -13.96 4.49 -6.71
N SER A 110 -15.02 3.69 -6.83
CA SER A 110 -16.41 4.16 -6.72
C SER A 110 -16.99 4.15 -5.31
N GLN A 111 -16.35 3.46 -4.35
CA GLN A 111 -16.84 3.33 -2.97
C GLN A 111 -16.18 4.27 -1.94
N LEU A 112 -15.62 5.41 -2.39
CA LEU A 112 -15.32 6.52 -1.49
C LEU A 112 -16.62 7.23 -1.02
N SER A 113 -17.57 6.46 -0.46
CA SER A 113 -18.70 6.97 0.33
C SER A 113 -18.46 6.56 1.79
N SER A 114 -17.73 7.43 2.49
CA SER A 114 -17.66 7.71 3.94
C SER A 114 -17.67 6.63 5.04
N ASP A 115 -18.11 5.37 4.83
CA ASP A 115 -18.43 4.49 5.97
C ASP A 115 -17.63 3.18 6.03
N GLU A 116 -16.67 2.96 5.13
CA GLU A 116 -15.79 1.78 5.17
C GLU A 116 -14.47 2.13 5.86
N HIS A 117 -14.03 1.28 6.80
CA HIS A 117 -12.81 1.46 7.60
C HIS A 117 -11.57 1.27 6.71
N SER A 118 -11.28 2.23 5.84
CA SER A 118 -10.08 2.27 4.99
C SER A 118 -8.92 2.82 5.81
N GLY A 119 -8.02 1.92 6.22
CA GLY A 119 -6.70 2.30 6.70
C GLY A 119 -5.72 2.34 5.53
N PRO A 120 -4.62 3.12 5.60
CA PRO A 120 -3.70 3.32 4.47
C PRO A 120 -3.02 2.04 3.92
N ALA A 121 -3.14 0.91 4.62
CA ALA A 121 -2.52 -0.37 4.26
C ALA A 121 -3.52 -1.52 4.05
N THR A 122 -4.82 -1.32 4.31
CA THR A 122 -5.83 -2.39 4.24
C THR A 122 -7.13 -1.82 3.75
N ASN A 123 -7.61 -2.38 2.65
CA ASN A 123 -8.93 -2.07 2.13
C ASN A 123 -9.80 -3.31 2.22
N VAL A 124 -11.01 -3.10 2.73
CA VAL A 124 -12.07 -4.10 2.76
C VAL A 124 -13.03 -3.71 1.64
N PHE A 125 -13.59 -4.70 0.96
CA PHE A 125 -14.53 -4.50 -0.13
C PHE A 125 -15.69 -5.48 0.01
N PRO A 126 -16.92 -5.12 -0.36
CA PRO A 126 -17.99 -6.09 -0.54
C PRO A 126 -17.58 -7.17 -1.54
N ALA A 127 -17.88 -8.43 -1.22
CA ALA A 127 -17.58 -9.58 -2.05
C ALA A 127 -18.84 -10.38 -2.35
N THR A 128 -18.87 -11.01 -3.52
CA THR A 128 -19.94 -11.93 -3.93
C THR A 128 -19.31 -13.25 -4.35
N SER A 129 -19.90 -14.36 -3.92
CA SER A 129 -19.45 -15.70 -4.31
C SER A 129 -20.57 -16.45 -4.99
N LYS A 130 -20.30 -17.05 -6.16
CA LYS A 130 -21.29 -17.89 -6.85
C LYS A 130 -21.69 -19.13 -6.02
N THR A 131 -20.81 -19.60 -5.14
CA THR A 131 -21.02 -20.82 -4.34
C THR A 131 -21.56 -20.53 -2.93
N HIS A 132 -21.34 -19.32 -2.40
CA HIS A 132 -21.74 -18.94 -1.04
C HIS A 132 -22.80 -17.81 -0.99
N SER A 133 -23.49 -17.53 -2.10
CA SER A 133 -24.50 -16.46 -2.17
C SER A 133 -25.63 -16.58 -1.13
N SER A 134 -25.97 -17.80 -0.71
CA SER A 134 -27.08 -18.07 0.21
C SER A 134 -26.73 -17.90 1.69
N GLU A 135 -25.47 -17.64 2.01
CA GLU A 135 -24.92 -17.74 3.37
C GLU A 135 -24.66 -16.39 4.04
N GLY A 136 -25.16 -15.32 3.43
CA GLY A 136 -25.04 -13.94 3.90
C GLY A 136 -24.01 -13.11 3.11
N PRO A 137 -23.90 -11.81 3.43
CA PRO A 137 -22.95 -10.92 2.77
C PRO A 137 -21.50 -11.30 3.04
N LEU A 138 -20.64 -11.16 2.03
CA LEU A 138 -19.21 -11.41 2.14
C LEU A 138 -18.42 -10.11 2.01
N ILE A 139 -17.24 -10.09 2.60
CA ILE A 139 -16.26 -9.01 2.47
C ILE A 139 -14.89 -9.58 2.09
N ALA A 140 -14.16 -8.89 1.23
CA ALA A 140 -12.79 -9.20 0.84
C ALA A 140 -11.84 -8.17 1.44
N LYS A 141 -10.94 -8.62 2.31
CA LYS A 141 -9.85 -7.83 2.85
C LYS A 141 -8.62 -8.00 1.95
N VAL A 142 -8.14 -6.89 1.41
CA VAL A 142 -6.95 -6.85 0.55
C VAL A 142 -5.88 -5.98 1.17
N PHE A 143 -4.70 -6.56 1.34
CA PHE A 143 -3.63 -5.93 2.09
C PHE A 143 -2.27 -6.53 1.74
N TRP A 144 -1.23 -5.80 2.13
CA TRP A 144 0.17 -6.19 1.93
C TRP A 144 0.78 -6.62 3.26
N ALA A 145 0.84 -7.94 3.48
CA ALA A 145 1.34 -8.54 4.70
C ALA A 145 2.87 -8.58 4.72
N GLU A 146 3.46 -8.30 5.88
CA GLU A 146 4.88 -8.53 6.12
C GLU A 146 5.17 -10.04 6.19
N GLU A 147 6.07 -10.55 5.36
CA GLU A 147 6.34 -11.99 5.22
C GLU A 147 7.03 -12.59 6.44
N SER A 148 7.71 -11.77 7.27
CA SER A 148 8.30 -12.23 8.53
C SER A 148 7.27 -12.40 9.65
N ARG A 149 6.07 -11.81 9.50
CA ARG A 149 4.99 -11.94 10.50
C ARG A 149 4.18 -13.21 10.24
N LYS A 150 3.61 -13.77 11.31
CA LYS A 150 2.65 -14.87 11.19
C LYS A 150 1.44 -14.41 10.37
N SER A 151 1.04 -15.20 9.38
CA SER A 151 -0.01 -14.78 8.46
C SER A 151 -1.38 -14.75 9.14
N GLU A 152 -2.24 -13.82 8.72
CA GLU A 152 -3.60 -13.71 9.28
C GLU A 152 -4.41 -15.01 9.13
N PRO A 153 -4.36 -15.75 8.00
CA PRO A 153 -4.97 -17.07 7.92
C PRO A 153 -4.44 -18.07 8.96
N ASP A 154 -3.14 -18.07 9.25
CA ASP A 154 -2.54 -18.96 10.26
C ASP A 154 -2.93 -18.56 11.68
N ILE A 155 -3.06 -17.25 11.93
CA ILE A 155 -3.55 -16.72 13.21
C ILE A 155 -5.00 -17.17 13.40
N LEU A 156 -5.87 -16.96 12.41
CA LEU A 156 -7.28 -17.33 12.48
C LEU A 156 -7.47 -18.84 12.66
N LYS A 157 -6.71 -19.66 11.93
CA LYS A 157 -6.72 -21.12 12.13
C LYS A 157 -6.43 -21.46 13.59
N LYS A 158 -5.44 -20.80 14.20
CA LYS A 158 -5.12 -21.04 15.60
C LYS A 158 -6.22 -20.56 16.56
N VAL A 159 -6.86 -19.44 16.25
CA VAL A 159 -8.02 -18.94 17.02
C VAL A 159 -9.17 -19.95 16.97
N TYR A 160 -9.49 -20.52 15.81
CA TYR A 160 -10.51 -21.56 15.69
C TYR A 160 -10.19 -22.84 16.45
N GLU A 161 -8.93 -23.28 16.45
CA GLU A 161 -8.49 -24.41 17.26
C GLU A 161 -8.71 -24.18 18.76
N ILE A 162 -8.51 -22.94 19.23
CA ILE A 162 -8.70 -22.56 20.64
C ILE A 162 -10.19 -22.47 20.96
N ALA A 163 -10.99 -21.84 20.10
CA ALA A 163 -12.42 -21.69 20.28
C ALA A 163 -13.16 -23.05 20.26
N GLY A 164 -12.71 -24.00 19.43
CA GLY A 164 -13.28 -25.34 19.36
C GLY A 164 -12.86 -26.29 20.50
N ASN A 165 -11.93 -25.87 21.37
CA ASN A 165 -11.48 -26.70 22.48
C ASN A 165 -12.28 -26.40 23.75
N ASN A 166 -13.15 -27.34 24.14
CA ASN A 166 -14.05 -27.23 25.29
C ASN A 166 -13.35 -27.01 26.65
N ASN A 167 -12.02 -27.18 26.72
CA ASN A 167 -11.24 -27.07 27.96
C ASN A 167 -10.57 -25.70 28.16
N VAL A 168 -10.83 -24.71 27.28
CA VAL A 168 -10.19 -23.38 27.37
C VAL A 168 -11.12 -22.36 28.05
N LYS A 169 -10.60 -21.70 29.08
CA LYS A 169 -11.27 -20.59 29.79
C LYS A 169 -11.35 -19.37 28.86
N GLY A 170 -12.54 -18.76 28.71
CA GLY A 170 -12.77 -17.60 27.82
C GLY A 170 -13.24 -17.97 26.40
N ARG A 171 -13.75 -19.19 26.20
CA ARG A 171 -14.38 -19.60 24.93
C ARG A 171 -15.56 -18.70 24.56
N ASP A 172 -16.45 -18.45 25.51
CA ASP A 172 -17.66 -17.65 25.32
C ASP A 172 -17.32 -16.20 24.94
N ASP A 173 -16.14 -15.71 25.32
CA ASP A 173 -15.66 -14.36 24.97
C ASP A 173 -15.20 -14.24 23.50
N VAL A 174 -14.98 -15.37 22.82
CA VAL A 174 -14.40 -15.45 21.47
C VAL A 174 -15.38 -16.05 20.47
N GLU A 175 -16.21 -17.00 20.90
CA GLU A 175 -17.23 -17.64 20.09
C GLU A 175 -18.23 -16.61 19.54
N GLY A 176 -18.46 -16.60 18.23
CA GLY A 176 -19.31 -15.60 17.57
C GLY A 176 -18.65 -14.24 17.28
N HIS A 177 -17.47 -13.96 17.84
CA HIS A 177 -16.75 -12.69 17.65
C HIS A 177 -15.56 -12.78 16.68
N VAL A 178 -15.20 -13.99 16.24
CA VAL A 178 -14.10 -14.21 15.29
C VAL A 178 -14.61 -14.13 13.85
N PRO A 179 -13.94 -13.39 12.95
CA PRO A 179 -14.34 -13.32 11.54
C PRO A 179 -14.32 -14.70 10.87
N ALA A 180 -15.48 -15.12 10.36
CA ALA A 180 -15.66 -16.36 9.60
C ALA A 180 -14.92 -16.29 8.25
N MET A 181 -13.70 -16.83 8.21
CA MET A 181 -12.87 -16.88 7.01
C MET A 181 -13.39 -17.97 6.06
N VAL A 182 -13.81 -17.55 4.87
CA VAL A 182 -14.32 -18.46 3.83
C VAL A 182 -13.16 -19.00 3.01
N CYS A 183 -12.28 -18.12 2.54
CA CYS A 183 -11.09 -18.49 1.78
C CYS A 183 -10.04 -17.38 1.84
N TYR A 184 -8.82 -17.69 1.39
CA TYR A 184 -7.78 -16.70 1.18
C TYR A 184 -6.88 -17.07 0.01
N GLN A 185 -6.25 -16.05 -0.59
CA GLN A 185 -5.24 -16.20 -1.62
C GLN A 185 -4.02 -15.35 -1.27
N LYS A 186 -2.85 -16.00 -1.23
CA LYS A 186 -1.54 -15.36 -1.15
C LYS A 186 -0.96 -15.26 -2.57
N TYR A 187 -0.53 -14.08 -2.99
CA TYR A 187 0.04 -13.89 -4.34
C TYR A 187 1.57 -13.83 -4.27
N LEU A 188 2.24 -14.98 -4.23
CA LEU A 188 3.70 -15.08 -4.04
C LEU A 188 4.54 -14.29 -5.05
N HIS A 189 4.06 -14.19 -6.30
CA HIS A 189 4.74 -13.44 -7.37
C HIS A 189 4.76 -11.92 -7.13
N THR A 190 4.00 -11.43 -6.14
CA THR A 190 3.95 -10.00 -5.76
C THR A 190 4.96 -9.63 -4.70
N SER A 191 5.70 -10.61 -4.14
CA SER A 191 6.63 -10.35 -3.05
C SER A 191 7.65 -9.28 -3.41
N THR A 192 7.76 -8.26 -2.56
CA THR A 192 8.75 -7.18 -2.71
C THR A 192 10.19 -7.68 -2.56
N ALA A 193 10.41 -8.90 -2.08
CA ALA A 193 11.72 -9.54 -2.01
C ALA A 193 12.24 -9.95 -3.39
N LEU A 194 11.38 -10.22 -4.37
CA LEU A 194 11.79 -10.86 -5.63
C LEU A 194 12.81 -10.01 -6.39
N ILE A 195 12.53 -8.72 -6.56
CA ILE A 195 13.42 -7.81 -7.27
C ILE A 195 14.65 -7.47 -6.42
N ARG A 196 14.48 -7.28 -5.11
CA ARG A 196 15.61 -6.98 -4.21
C ARG A 196 16.62 -8.12 -4.14
N LYS A 197 16.16 -9.37 -4.06
CA LYS A 197 17.03 -10.55 -4.15
C LYS A 197 17.79 -10.61 -5.47
N ARG A 198 17.15 -10.22 -6.59
CA ARG A 198 17.79 -10.18 -7.91
C ARG A 198 18.80 -9.03 -8.06
N LEU A 199 18.53 -7.89 -7.43
CA LEU A 199 19.41 -6.71 -7.48
C LEU A 199 20.57 -6.79 -6.48
N GLY A 200 20.50 -7.67 -5.48
CA GLY A 200 21.53 -7.84 -4.46
C GLY A 200 21.47 -6.95 -3.19
N PRO A 201 20.63 -5.91 -3.03
CA PRO A 201 20.56 -5.22 -1.74
C PRO A 201 20.00 -6.13 -0.65
N ASN A 202 20.70 -6.20 0.49
CA ASN A 202 20.18 -6.84 1.69
C ASN A 202 19.04 -5.99 2.24
N VAL A 203 17.87 -6.59 2.41
CA VAL A 203 16.69 -5.90 2.93
C VAL A 203 16.10 -6.61 4.12
N ASN A 204 15.79 -5.81 5.13
CA ASN A 204 15.05 -6.26 6.29
C ASN A 204 13.57 -6.34 5.92
N GLY A 205 13.08 -7.57 5.79
CA GLY A 205 11.68 -7.85 5.56
C GLY A 205 11.27 -7.75 4.09
N SER A 206 10.03 -8.15 3.87
CA SER A 206 9.38 -8.14 2.56
C SER A 206 7.89 -8.21 2.76
N ARG A 207 7.16 -7.72 1.75
CA ARG A 207 5.71 -7.70 1.77
C ARG A 207 5.15 -8.45 0.58
N VAL A 208 4.02 -9.10 0.80
CA VAL A 208 3.31 -9.87 -0.21
C VAL A 208 1.82 -9.58 -0.11
N LEU A 209 1.17 -9.52 -1.27
CA LEU A 209 -0.25 -9.26 -1.37
C LEU A 209 -1.06 -10.48 -0.90
N TYR A 210 -2.05 -10.20 -0.06
CA TYR A 210 -3.08 -11.13 0.37
C TYR A 210 -4.46 -10.61 0.01
N VAL A 211 -5.35 -11.55 -0.35
CA VAL A 211 -6.79 -11.35 -0.41
C VAL A 211 -7.41 -12.39 0.51
N ILE A 212 -8.19 -11.97 1.51
CA ILE A 212 -8.91 -12.86 2.42
C ILE A 212 -10.40 -12.54 2.31
N VAL A 213 -11.23 -13.56 2.15
CA VAL A 213 -12.70 -13.41 2.10
C VAL A 213 -13.28 -13.87 3.43
N PHE A 214 -14.06 -12.99 4.05
CA PHE A 214 -14.79 -13.25 5.28
C PHE A 214 -16.30 -13.14 5.04
N ARG A 215 -17.07 -13.75 5.93
CA ARG A 215 -18.47 -13.33 6.11
C ARG A 215 -18.49 -11.97 6.80
N LYS A 216 -19.36 -11.09 6.34
CA LYS A 216 -19.57 -9.79 6.96
C LYS A 216 -20.10 -10.02 8.39
N LEU A 217 -19.44 -9.41 9.36
CA LEU A 217 -19.93 -9.37 10.73
C LEU A 217 -20.95 -8.24 10.87
N GLU A 218 -21.95 -8.47 11.72
CA GLU A 218 -22.86 -7.41 12.12
C GLU A 218 -22.15 -6.45 13.09
N PRO A 219 -22.52 -5.16 13.10
CA PRO A 219 -22.02 -4.22 14.09
C PRO A 219 -22.32 -4.73 15.51
N ILE A 220 -21.41 -4.49 16.45
CA ILE A 220 -21.62 -4.87 17.86
C ILE A 220 -22.89 -4.25 18.45
N THR A 221 -23.34 -3.11 17.92
CA THR A 221 -24.57 -2.42 18.31
C THR A 221 -25.85 -3.11 17.87
N ALA A 222 -25.77 -4.10 16.97
CA ALA A 222 -26.92 -4.88 16.50
C ALA A 222 -27.21 -6.10 17.40
N LEU A 223 -26.36 -6.37 18.39
CA LEU A 223 -26.54 -7.43 19.39
C LEU A 223 -27.38 -6.88 20.55
N THR A 224 -28.69 -6.74 20.35
CA THR A 224 -29.68 -6.39 21.39
C THR A 224 -30.67 -7.50 21.62
#